data_AF-A0A7C3MYP5-F1
#
_entry.id   AF-A0A7C3MYP5-F1
#
_cell.length_a   1.000
_cell.length_b   1.000
_cell.length_c   1.000
_cell.angle_alpha   90.00
_cell.angle_beta   90.00
_cell.angle_gamma   90.00
#
_symmetry.space_group_name_H-M   'P 1'
#
loop_
_entity.id
_entity.type
_entity.pdbx_description
1 polymer ?
#
loop_
_entity_poly.entity_id
_entity_poly.type
_entity_poly.pdbx_seq_one_letter_code
_entity_poly.pdbx_strand_id
1 'polypeptide(L)'
;MSSDPLRFRLGVFVLIFAAVVLGGTTGFSILEQKPWMDALYFVIATIATVGYGDITPVTPEGKIFAILLIVIGAITFLGVFANAAEVMLSRRERLNRMRKLNMVVGVFFSEVGNPLIRFFVQADPRIEQSRKELVVSERWGHEDFARVRQHLKKERFEIDLDLFYRKAVAGSGFSKGSKGDPGPTNKHAPFPLVEAENLSLPGLKSFFLAERDFLIRLLENPVLLEHESFTELLRAVFHLAEEMAYREDFDTLPHTDRAHLAGDMNRAYRLLVGQWLSYMEHLRAHYPYLFSLALRTNPFDVKASPIVT
;
A
#
# COMPACT_ATOMS: atom_id res chain seq x y z
N MET A 1 -19.89 -6.56 -2.90
CA MET A 1 -20.14 -5.35 -2.08
C MET A 1 -20.37 -5.78 -0.64
N SER A 2 -19.31 -5.97 0.15
CA SER A 2 -19.44 -6.13 1.60
C SER A 2 -19.64 -4.73 2.19
N SER A 3 -20.88 -4.38 2.56
CA SER A 3 -21.14 -3.16 3.32
C SER A 3 -20.34 -3.23 4.62
N ASP A 4 -19.42 -2.29 4.80
CA ASP A 4 -18.68 -2.07 6.06
C ASP A 4 -19.67 -2.11 7.23
N PRO A 5 -19.57 -3.10 8.15
CA PRO A 5 -20.59 -3.35 9.17
C PRO A 5 -20.84 -2.13 10.05
N LEU A 6 -19.81 -1.29 10.22
CA LEU A 6 -19.89 -0.05 10.97
C LEU A 6 -20.75 1.02 10.24
N ARG A 7 -20.63 1.12 8.91
CA ARG A 7 -21.46 2.03 8.11
C ARG A 7 -22.92 1.58 8.08
N PHE A 8 -23.14 0.27 8.00
CA PHE A 8 -24.49 -0.29 8.06
C PHE A 8 -25.15 0.03 9.41
N ARG A 9 -24.44 -0.23 10.51
CA ARG A 9 -24.90 0.10 11.88
C ARG A 9 -25.22 1.59 12.01
N LEU A 10 -24.33 2.48 11.56
CA LEU A 10 -24.60 3.92 11.54
C LEU A 10 -25.87 4.26 10.75
N GLY A 11 -26.07 3.65 9.59
CA GLY A 11 -27.29 3.84 8.77
C GLY A 11 -28.57 3.46 9.53
N VAL A 12 -28.56 2.35 10.27
CA VAL A 12 -29.69 1.93 11.11
C VAL A 12 -29.96 2.95 12.23
N PHE A 13 -28.93 3.42 12.93
CA PHE A 13 -29.08 4.43 13.98
C PHE A 13 -29.62 5.76 13.44
N VAL A 14 -29.13 6.20 12.27
CA VAL A 14 -29.62 7.40 11.59
C VAL A 14 -31.10 7.26 11.20
N LEU A 15 -31.51 6.08 10.71
CA LEU A 15 -32.90 5.81 10.35
C LEU A 15 -33.81 5.86 11.59
N ILE A 16 -33.40 5.23 12.70
CA ILE A 16 -34.15 5.25 13.97
C ILE A 16 -34.24 6.69 14.50
N PHE A 17 -33.13 7.43 14.48
CA PHE A 17 -33.11 8.82 14.91
C PHE A 17 -34.06 9.70 14.07
N ALA A 18 -34.05 9.53 12.74
CA ALA A 18 -34.98 10.23 11.86
C ALA A 18 -36.45 9.89 12.18
N ALA A 19 -36.76 8.62 12.45
CA ALA A 19 -38.09 8.20 12.86
C ALA A 19 -38.51 8.81 14.20
N VAL A 20 -37.61 8.88 15.19
CA VAL A 20 -37.86 9.53 16.49
C VAL A 20 -38.07 11.03 16.32
N VAL A 21 -37.28 11.71 15.48
CA VAL A 21 -37.46 13.15 15.21
C VAL A 21 -38.80 13.41 14.52
N LEU A 22 -39.14 12.64 13.48
CA LEU A 22 -40.41 12.82 12.75
C LEU A 22 -41.63 12.50 13.62
N GLY A 23 -41.59 11.39 14.36
CA GLY A 23 -42.64 11.00 15.30
C GLY A 23 -42.75 11.98 16.47
N GLY A 24 -41.62 12.40 17.03
CA GLY A 24 -41.51 13.42 18.07
C GLY A 24 -42.15 14.74 17.64
N THR A 25 -41.78 15.23 16.46
CA THR A 25 -42.28 16.48 15.87
C THR A 25 -43.79 16.42 15.65
N THR A 26 -44.27 15.33 15.03
CA THR A 26 -45.69 15.16 14.74
C THR A 26 -46.51 15.06 16.03
N GLY A 27 -46.04 14.26 17.00
CA GLY A 27 -46.70 14.11 18.29
C GLY A 27 -46.74 15.42 19.09
N PHE A 28 -45.63 16.15 19.17
CA PHE A 28 -45.59 17.43 19.87
C PHE A 28 -46.48 18.49 19.19
N SER A 29 -46.45 18.57 17.86
CA SER A 29 -47.29 19.51 17.10
C SER A 29 -48.79 19.28 17.36
N ILE A 30 -49.24 18.03 17.42
CA ILE A 30 -50.63 17.69 17.70
C ILE A 30 -51.01 17.96 19.16
N LEU A 31 -50.19 17.51 20.11
CA LEU A 31 -50.49 17.63 21.55
C LEU A 31 -50.46 19.08 22.05
N GLU A 32 -49.54 19.90 21.55
CA GLU A 32 -49.37 21.30 21.97
C GLU A 32 -49.98 22.30 20.97
N GLN A 33 -50.63 21.82 19.90
CA GLN A 33 -51.23 22.64 18.82
C GLN A 33 -50.26 23.69 18.25
N LYS A 34 -48.97 23.35 18.17
CA LYS A 34 -47.92 24.21 17.65
C LYS A 34 -47.69 23.98 16.16
N PRO A 35 -47.31 25.01 15.39
CA PRO A 35 -46.84 24.84 14.03
C PRO A 35 -45.77 23.76 13.94
N TRP A 36 -45.78 22.96 12.86
CA TRP A 36 -44.88 21.81 12.72
C TRP A 36 -43.39 22.20 12.80
N MET A 37 -43.03 23.38 12.30
CA MET A 37 -41.65 23.89 12.37
C MET A 37 -41.22 24.23 13.80
N ASP A 38 -42.10 24.81 14.61
CA ASP A 38 -41.84 25.11 16.02
C ASP A 38 -41.69 23.81 16.83
N ALA A 39 -42.52 22.81 16.51
CA ALA A 39 -42.42 21.48 17.09
C ALA A 39 -41.10 20.79 16.71
N LEU A 40 -40.68 20.88 15.44
CA LEU A 40 -39.41 20.31 14.97
C LEU A 40 -38.23 20.97 15.68
N TYR A 41 -38.27 22.30 15.80
CA TYR A 41 -37.29 23.08 16.52
C TYR A 41 -37.19 22.64 17.98
N PHE A 42 -38.32 22.51 18.69
CA PHE A 42 -38.35 22.01 20.05
C PHE A 42 -37.72 20.61 20.14
N VAL A 43 -38.16 19.67 19.31
CA VAL A 43 -37.65 18.29 19.30
C VAL A 43 -36.13 18.26 19.07
N ILE A 44 -35.61 18.98 18.09
CA ILE A 44 -34.17 19.02 17.82
C ILE A 44 -33.42 19.65 19.00
N ALA A 45 -33.86 20.81 19.50
CA ALA A 45 -33.19 21.52 20.59
C ALA A 45 -33.18 20.70 21.89
N THR A 46 -34.25 19.96 22.16
CA THR A 46 -34.38 19.09 23.33
C THR A 46 -33.54 17.82 23.20
N ILE A 47 -33.58 17.14 22.06
CA ILE A 47 -32.82 15.90 21.83
C ILE A 47 -31.32 16.17 21.75
N ALA A 48 -30.92 17.31 21.17
CA ALA A 48 -29.54 17.77 21.17
C ALA A 48 -29.10 18.30 22.55
N THR A 49 -29.95 18.25 23.57
CA THR A 49 -29.69 18.72 24.96
C THR A 49 -29.34 20.20 25.06
N VAL A 50 -29.73 21.01 24.06
CA VAL A 50 -29.51 22.46 24.05
C VAL A 50 -30.54 23.14 24.94
N GLY A 51 -31.83 22.82 24.75
CA GLY A 51 -32.91 23.22 25.65
C GLY A 51 -33.06 24.72 25.86
N TYR A 52 -33.25 25.50 24.78
CA TYR A 52 -33.37 26.96 24.85
C TYR A 52 -34.51 27.46 25.77
N GLY A 53 -35.57 26.67 25.94
CA GLY A 53 -36.66 26.97 26.88
C GLY A 53 -37.68 28.00 26.39
N ASP A 54 -37.57 28.44 25.14
CA ASP A 54 -38.48 29.35 24.44
C ASP A 54 -39.79 28.66 24.01
N ILE A 55 -39.73 27.38 23.65
CA ILE A 55 -40.89 26.51 23.44
C ILE A 55 -40.87 25.40 24.50
N THR A 56 -41.98 25.23 25.21
CA THR A 56 -42.11 24.23 26.28
C THR A 56 -43.50 23.58 26.25
N PRO A 57 -43.62 22.31 26.69
CA PRO A 57 -44.92 21.65 26.81
C PRO A 57 -45.71 22.25 27.98
N VAL A 58 -46.91 22.78 27.69
CA VAL A 58 -47.79 23.32 28.72
C VAL A 58 -48.90 22.36 29.12
N THR A 59 -49.27 21.43 28.23
CA THR A 59 -50.31 20.43 28.48
C THR A 59 -49.80 19.26 29.34
N PRO A 60 -50.64 18.65 30.19
CA PRO A 60 -50.26 17.44 30.93
C PRO A 60 -49.76 16.31 30.02
N GLU A 61 -50.45 16.09 28.91
CA GLU A 61 -50.13 15.05 27.93
C GLU A 61 -48.81 15.35 27.21
N GLY A 62 -48.61 16.61 26.79
CA GLY A 62 -47.38 17.06 26.15
C GLY A 62 -46.16 17.02 27.07
N LYS A 63 -46.33 17.24 28.39
CA LYS A 63 -45.25 17.08 29.38
C LYS A 63 -44.80 15.63 29.49
N ILE A 64 -45.75 14.69 29.60
CA ILE A 64 -45.43 13.25 29.64
C ILE A 64 -44.74 12.82 28.33
N PHE A 65 -45.27 13.28 27.19
CA PHE A 65 -44.69 13.01 25.88
C PHE A 65 -43.25 13.56 25.77
N ALA A 66 -43.03 14.81 26.22
CA ALA A 66 -41.71 15.43 26.18
C ALA A 66 -40.69 14.68 27.04
N ILE A 67 -41.08 14.18 28.22
CA ILE A 67 -40.19 13.37 29.07
C ILE A 67 -39.76 12.09 28.33
N LEU A 68 -40.70 11.38 27.70
CA LEU A 68 -40.38 10.18 26.92
C LEU A 68 -39.51 10.51 25.70
N LEU A 69 -39.82 11.61 25.01
CA LEU A 69 -39.06 12.09 23.86
C LEU A 69 -37.63 12.46 24.24
N ILE A 70 -37.41 13.12 25.38
CA ILE A 70 -36.07 13.45 25.89
C ILE A 70 -35.25 12.18 26.06
N VAL A 71 -35.80 11.16 26.74
CA VAL A 71 -35.06 9.92 27.03
C VAL A 71 -34.74 9.17 25.74
N ILE A 72 -35.75 8.89 24.91
CA ILE A 72 -35.58 8.11 23.67
C ILE A 72 -34.73 8.88 22.66
N GLY A 73 -35.01 10.17 22.51
CA GLY A 73 -34.29 11.05 21.61
C GLY A 73 -32.82 11.21 22.00
N ALA A 74 -32.51 11.49 23.27
CA ALA A 74 -31.13 11.63 23.72
C ALA A 74 -30.34 10.31 23.53
N ILE A 75 -30.93 9.16 23.82
CA ILE A 75 -30.30 7.85 23.60
C ILE A 75 -29.99 7.63 22.11
N THR A 76 -30.95 7.91 21.23
CA THR A 76 -30.78 7.73 19.78
C THR A 76 -29.78 8.72 19.19
N PHE A 77 -29.80 9.98 19.62
CA PHE A 77 -28.82 10.99 19.24
C PHE A 77 -27.40 10.61 19.65
N LEU A 78 -27.21 10.20 20.91
CA LEU A 78 -25.91 9.72 21.40
C LEU A 78 -25.44 8.48 20.60
N GLY A 79 -26.35 7.58 20.26
CA GLY A 79 -26.06 6.42 19.41
C GLY A 79 -25.55 6.81 18.02
N VAL A 80 -26.21 7.76 17.34
CA VAL A 80 -25.76 8.29 16.04
C VAL A 80 -24.37 8.91 16.19
N PHE A 81 -24.18 9.77 17.19
CA PHE A 81 -22.90 10.45 17.43
C PHE A 81 -21.76 9.47 17.69
N ALA A 82 -21.95 8.49 18.58
CA ALA A 82 -20.94 7.49 18.91
C ALA A 82 -20.52 6.65 17.68
N ASN A 83 -21.48 6.17 16.89
CA ASN A 83 -21.16 5.41 15.68
C ASN A 83 -20.48 6.28 14.62
N ALA A 84 -20.87 7.55 14.48
CA ALA A 84 -20.21 8.47 13.56
C ALA A 84 -18.76 8.75 13.98
N ALA A 85 -18.51 8.93 15.28
CA ALA A 85 -17.18 9.09 15.85
C ALA A 85 -16.32 7.83 15.62
N GLU A 86 -16.88 6.64 15.83
CA GLU A 86 -16.21 5.36 15.57
C GLU A 86 -15.82 5.24 14.09
N VAL A 87 -16.73 5.53 13.14
CA VAL A 87 -16.41 5.53 11.69
C VAL A 87 -15.26 6.49 11.39
N MET A 88 -15.26 7.67 11.99
CA MET A 88 -14.22 8.67 11.78
C MET A 88 -12.87 8.22 12.34
N LEU A 89 -12.85 7.62 13.53
CA LEU A 89 -11.65 7.08 14.16
C LEU A 89 -11.08 5.91 13.36
N SER A 90 -11.91 4.93 12.98
CA SER A 90 -11.47 3.78 12.17
C SER A 90 -10.92 4.22 10.81
N ARG A 91 -11.51 5.24 10.19
CA ARG A 91 -10.96 5.83 8.95
C ARG A 91 -9.59 6.44 9.17
N ARG A 92 -9.40 7.21 10.25
CA ARG A 92 -8.10 7.82 10.58
C ARG A 92 -7.03 6.76 10.86
N GLU A 93 -7.37 5.73 11.63
CA GLU A 93 -6.45 4.62 11.90
C GLU A 93 -6.04 3.87 10.63
N ARG A 94 -6.99 3.58 9.74
CA ARG A 94 -6.71 2.94 8.45
C ARG A 94 -5.79 3.78 7.59
N LEU A 95 -6.01 5.10 7.52
CA LEU A 95 -5.14 6.01 6.78
C LEU A 95 -3.73 6.06 7.38
N ASN A 96 -3.60 6.11 8.70
CA ASN A 96 -2.30 6.09 9.37
C ASN A 96 -1.56 4.78 9.16
N ARG A 97 -2.27 3.64 9.20
CA ARG A 97 -1.71 2.32 8.86
C ARG A 97 -1.21 2.27 7.43
N MET A 98 -2.02 2.71 6.46
CA MET A 98 -1.62 2.75 5.05
C MET A 98 -0.40 3.66 4.81
N ARG A 99 -0.32 4.82 5.49
CA ARG A 99 0.87 5.69 5.43
C ARG A 99 2.12 4.99 5.95
N LYS A 100 2.04 4.34 7.12
CA LYS A 100 3.14 3.56 7.69
C LYS A 100 3.57 2.44 6.73
N LEU A 101 2.61 1.71 6.17
CA LEU A 101 2.87 0.67 5.20
C LEU A 101 3.61 1.22 3.97
N ASN A 102 3.16 2.34 3.40
CA ASN A 102 3.81 2.90 2.22
C ASN A 102 5.22 3.40 2.50
N MET A 103 5.51 3.88 3.71
CA MET A 103 6.88 4.16 4.15
C MET A 103 7.72 2.89 4.18
N VAL A 104 7.19 1.81 4.75
CA VAL A 104 7.85 0.49 4.81
C VAL A 104 8.11 -0.08 3.41
N VAL A 105 7.12 0.00 2.51
CA VAL A 105 7.25 -0.37 1.09
C VAL A 105 8.36 0.47 0.43
N GLY A 106 8.43 1.76 0.75
CA GLY A 106 9.48 2.64 0.23
C GLY A 106 10.89 2.22 0.64
N VAL A 107 11.09 1.89 1.92
CA VAL A 107 12.36 1.35 2.42
C VAL A 107 12.67 0.00 1.78
N PHE A 108 11.68 -0.88 1.65
CA PHE A 108 11.87 -2.15 0.94
C PHE A 108 12.36 -1.92 -0.50
N PHE A 109 11.77 -0.99 -1.25
CA PHE A 109 12.22 -0.72 -2.61
C PHE A 109 13.60 -0.07 -2.68
N SER A 110 13.97 0.74 -1.69
CA SER A 110 15.31 1.34 -1.66
C SER A 110 16.40 0.31 -1.38
N GLU A 111 16.19 -0.57 -0.41
CA GLU A 111 17.21 -1.55 0.02
C GLU A 111 17.18 -2.82 -0.83
N VAL A 112 15.99 -3.34 -1.15
CA VAL A 112 15.83 -4.67 -1.75
C VAL A 112 15.18 -4.65 -3.13
N GLY A 113 14.02 -4.02 -3.25
CA GLY A 113 13.17 -4.13 -4.43
C GLY A 113 13.81 -3.59 -5.71
N ASN A 114 14.38 -2.38 -5.69
CA ASN A 114 15.01 -1.79 -6.88
C ASN A 114 16.26 -2.57 -7.32
N PRO A 115 17.20 -2.96 -6.43
CA PRO A 115 18.30 -3.85 -6.80
C PRO A 115 17.84 -5.16 -7.44
N LEU A 116 16.81 -5.82 -6.87
CA LEU A 116 16.25 -7.05 -7.43
C LEU A 116 15.63 -6.84 -8.81
N ILE A 117 14.86 -5.76 -9.01
CA ILE A 117 14.30 -5.46 -10.33
C ILE A 117 15.42 -5.25 -11.35
N ARG A 118 16.48 -4.50 -11.00
CA ARG A 118 17.64 -4.29 -11.90
C ARG A 118 18.31 -5.62 -12.26
N PHE A 119 18.43 -6.54 -11.31
CA PHE A 119 18.96 -7.86 -11.57
C PHE A 119 18.06 -8.64 -12.55
N PHE A 120 16.75 -8.71 -12.29
CA PHE A 120 15.81 -9.46 -13.13
C PHE A 120 15.65 -8.87 -14.53
N VAL A 121 15.65 -7.54 -14.67
CA VAL A 121 15.61 -6.84 -15.96
C VAL A 121 16.77 -7.26 -16.86
N GLN A 122 17.96 -7.50 -16.32
CA GLN A 122 19.11 -7.91 -17.13
C GLN A 122 19.07 -9.37 -17.59
N ALA A 123 18.36 -10.21 -16.82
CA ALA A 123 18.13 -11.63 -17.08
C ALA A 123 16.86 -11.92 -17.90
N ASP A 124 16.08 -10.90 -18.24
CA ASP A 124 14.86 -11.01 -19.04
C ASP A 124 15.14 -10.67 -20.52
N PRO A 125 15.09 -11.64 -21.45
CA PRO A 125 15.28 -11.38 -22.88
C PRO A 125 14.15 -10.57 -23.52
N ARG A 126 12.96 -10.53 -22.90
CA ARG A 126 11.76 -9.90 -23.45
C ARG A 126 11.53 -8.49 -22.92
N ILE A 127 12.35 -8.05 -21.97
CA ILE A 127 12.16 -6.76 -21.30
C ILE A 127 12.11 -5.57 -22.25
N GLU A 128 12.73 -5.65 -23.43
CA GLU A 128 12.75 -4.57 -24.41
C GLU A 128 11.37 -4.29 -25.02
N GLN A 129 10.45 -5.26 -24.97
CA GLN A 129 9.05 -5.09 -25.36
C GLN A 129 8.29 -4.30 -24.29
N SER A 130 8.44 -4.68 -23.02
CA SER A 130 7.72 -4.08 -21.88
C SER A 130 8.38 -2.80 -21.35
N ARG A 131 9.67 -2.57 -21.61
CA ARG A 131 10.45 -1.43 -21.06
C ARG A 131 9.80 -0.10 -21.40
N LYS A 132 9.30 0.06 -22.64
CA LYS A 132 8.65 1.31 -23.07
C LYS A 132 7.42 1.66 -22.23
N GLU A 133 6.73 0.66 -21.70
CA GLU A 133 5.57 0.84 -20.83
C GLU A 133 5.97 1.01 -19.35
N LEU A 134 7.16 0.56 -18.94
CA LEU A 134 7.62 0.60 -17.55
C LEU A 134 8.52 1.81 -17.22
N VAL A 135 8.93 2.57 -18.25
CA VAL A 135 9.53 3.90 -18.07
C VAL A 135 8.42 4.90 -17.74
N VAL A 136 8.11 4.98 -16.44
CA VAL A 136 7.15 5.96 -15.90
C VAL A 136 7.64 7.38 -16.22
N SER A 137 6.72 8.28 -16.55
CA SER A 137 7.02 9.69 -16.78
C SER A 137 6.24 10.59 -15.82
N GLU A 138 6.69 11.83 -15.64
CA GLU A 138 6.01 12.83 -14.79
C GLU A 138 4.55 13.07 -15.19
N ARG A 139 4.22 12.87 -16.47
CA ARG A 139 2.91 13.19 -17.08
C ARG A 139 1.82 12.15 -16.90
N TRP A 140 2.13 10.99 -16.34
CA TRP A 140 1.14 9.91 -16.23
C TRP A 140 -0.15 10.36 -15.50
N GLY A 141 -1.15 9.52 -15.36
CA GLY A 141 -2.25 9.69 -14.41
C GLY A 141 -2.46 8.40 -13.62
N HIS A 142 -3.46 8.39 -12.75
CA HIS A 142 -3.99 7.14 -12.20
C HIS A 142 -4.41 6.17 -13.32
N GLU A 143 -4.97 6.71 -14.42
CA GLU A 143 -5.39 5.93 -15.59
C GLU A 143 -4.22 5.25 -16.32
N ASP A 144 -3.06 5.91 -16.44
CA ASP A 144 -1.87 5.31 -17.05
C ASP A 144 -1.33 4.16 -16.21
N PHE A 145 -1.22 4.35 -14.88
CA PHE A 145 -0.83 3.27 -13.96
C PHE A 145 -1.83 2.11 -14.01
N ALA A 146 -3.13 2.38 -14.07
CA ALA A 146 -4.16 1.35 -14.21
C ALA A 146 -4.04 0.57 -15.52
N ARG A 147 -3.84 1.27 -16.65
CA ARG A 147 -3.65 0.66 -17.98
C ARG A 147 -2.45 -0.29 -17.99
N VAL A 148 -1.28 0.17 -17.51
CA VAL A 148 -0.06 -0.64 -17.51
C VAL A 148 -0.20 -1.83 -16.56
N ARG A 149 -0.77 -1.66 -15.36
CA ARG A 149 -1.06 -2.80 -14.46
C ARG A 149 -1.97 -3.84 -15.10
N GLN A 150 -2.98 -3.43 -15.87
CA GLN A 150 -3.85 -4.36 -16.57
C GLN A 150 -3.12 -5.11 -17.69
N HIS A 151 -2.22 -4.43 -18.40
CA HIS A 151 -1.39 -5.03 -19.43
C HIS A 151 -0.42 -6.07 -18.85
N LEU A 152 0.29 -5.72 -17.77
CA LEU A 152 1.24 -6.60 -17.08
C LEU A 152 0.63 -7.88 -16.51
N LYS A 153 -0.67 -7.89 -16.19
CA LYS A 153 -1.36 -9.14 -15.79
C LYS A 153 -1.41 -10.18 -16.90
N LYS A 154 -1.31 -9.75 -18.17
CA LYS A 154 -1.35 -10.61 -19.35
C LYS A 154 0.04 -10.95 -19.87
N GLU A 155 1.03 -10.08 -19.62
CA GLU A 155 2.41 -10.33 -20.00
C GLU A 155 3.07 -11.42 -19.16
N ARG A 156 3.97 -12.18 -19.79
CA ARG A 156 4.80 -13.17 -19.11
C ARG A 156 6.22 -12.65 -19.06
N PHE A 157 6.63 -12.14 -17.89
CA PHE A 157 8.05 -12.05 -17.56
C PHE A 157 8.66 -13.45 -17.57
N GLU A 158 9.83 -13.57 -18.18
CA GLU A 158 10.57 -14.81 -18.35
C GLU A 158 12.05 -14.57 -18.08
N ILE A 159 12.55 -15.13 -16.99
CA ILE A 159 13.97 -15.11 -16.64
C ILE A 159 14.68 -16.25 -17.37
N ASP A 160 15.66 -15.88 -18.20
CA ASP A 160 16.57 -16.81 -18.88
C ASP A 160 17.94 -16.76 -18.18
N LEU A 161 18.24 -17.80 -17.40
CA LEU A 161 19.51 -17.94 -16.70
C LEU A 161 20.69 -18.23 -17.67
N ASP A 162 20.43 -18.79 -18.85
CA ASP A 162 21.48 -19.08 -19.84
C ASP A 162 21.87 -17.82 -20.64
N LEU A 163 20.93 -16.89 -20.84
CA LEU A 163 21.23 -15.55 -21.35
C LEU A 163 22.25 -14.83 -20.45
N PHE A 164 22.13 -15.04 -19.15
CA PHE A 164 22.97 -14.42 -18.14
C PHE A 164 24.39 -14.99 -18.13
N TYR A 165 24.55 -16.32 -18.14
CA TYR A 165 25.87 -16.96 -18.31
C TYR A 165 26.58 -16.50 -19.59
N ARG A 166 25.84 -16.37 -20.70
CA ARG A 166 26.40 -15.89 -21.97
C ARG A 166 26.88 -14.44 -21.92
N LYS A 167 26.15 -13.54 -21.25
CA LYS A 167 26.56 -12.13 -21.06
C LYS A 167 27.78 -12.00 -20.14
N ALA A 168 27.84 -12.77 -19.05
CA ALA A 168 28.99 -12.78 -18.14
C ALA A 168 30.28 -13.26 -18.82
N VAL A 169 30.18 -14.28 -19.68
CA VAL A 169 31.31 -14.79 -20.48
C VAL A 169 31.70 -13.83 -21.61
N ALA A 170 30.75 -13.10 -22.21
CA ALA A 170 31.05 -12.09 -23.23
C ALA A 170 31.71 -10.82 -22.64
N GLY A 171 31.43 -10.48 -21.37
CA GLY A 171 32.01 -9.33 -20.67
C GLY A 171 33.41 -9.58 -20.07
N SER A 172 33.85 -10.84 -19.92
CA SER A 172 35.15 -11.20 -19.32
C SER A 172 36.35 -11.09 -20.27
N GLY A 173 36.17 -10.45 -21.43
CA GLY A 173 37.25 -10.12 -22.38
C GLY A 173 38.10 -8.89 -22.01
N PHE A 174 37.88 -8.26 -20.85
CA PHE A 174 38.65 -7.08 -20.41
C PHE A 174 39.74 -7.45 -19.39
N SER A 175 40.98 -7.17 -19.82
CA SER A 175 42.28 -7.29 -19.15
C SER A 175 42.32 -7.43 -17.62
N LYS A 176 43.04 -8.46 -17.14
CA LYS A 176 43.66 -8.49 -15.80
C LYS A 176 44.54 -7.24 -15.61
N GLY A 177 43.99 -6.21 -14.96
CA GLY A 177 44.73 -5.01 -14.52
C GLY A 177 44.94 -5.03 -13.01
N SER A 178 46.21 -5.19 -12.61
CA SER A 178 46.84 -4.86 -11.32
C SER A 178 46.00 -4.90 -10.03
N LYS A 179 46.39 -5.78 -9.09
CA LYS A 179 46.00 -5.72 -7.67
C LYS A 179 46.29 -4.32 -7.10
N GLY A 180 45.22 -3.56 -6.85
CA GLY A 180 45.22 -2.37 -6.00
C GLY A 180 44.62 -2.72 -4.64
N ASP A 181 45.27 -2.25 -3.58
CA ASP A 181 44.95 -2.39 -2.16
C ASP A 181 43.46 -2.16 -1.83
N PRO A 182 42.80 -2.98 -0.98
CA PRO A 182 41.42 -2.73 -0.59
C PRO A 182 41.36 -1.51 0.35
N GLY A 183 41.08 -0.34 -0.23
CA GLY A 183 40.75 0.87 0.51
C GLY A 183 39.52 0.66 1.42
N PRO A 184 39.36 1.48 2.47
CA PRO A 184 38.41 1.21 3.55
C PRO A 184 36.97 1.20 3.01
N THR A 185 36.25 0.14 3.34
CA THR A 185 34.82 -0.03 3.02
C THR A 185 34.02 1.10 3.65
N ASN A 186 33.53 2.02 2.82
CA ASN A 186 32.65 3.09 3.28
C ASN A 186 31.24 2.51 3.52
N LYS A 187 30.98 2.12 4.78
CA LYS A 187 29.68 1.61 5.26
C LYS A 187 28.54 2.65 5.26
N HIS A 188 28.79 3.85 4.71
CA HIS A 188 27.85 4.98 4.70
C HIS A 188 27.62 5.59 3.31
N ALA A 189 27.93 4.88 2.23
CA ALA A 189 27.45 5.29 0.90
C ALA A 189 25.91 5.25 0.86
N PRO A 190 25.21 6.31 0.40
CA PRO A 190 23.77 6.27 0.25
C PRO A 190 23.47 5.29 -0.90
N PHE A 191 22.89 4.15 -0.52
CA PHE A 191 22.55 3.01 -1.38
C PHE A 191 23.78 2.22 -1.86
N PRO A 192 23.91 0.93 -1.52
CA PRO A 192 24.76 0.05 -2.30
C PRO A 192 24.11 -0.05 -3.68
N LEU A 193 24.56 0.79 -4.60
CA LEU A 193 24.44 0.48 -6.01
C LEU A 193 25.08 -0.90 -6.13
N VAL A 194 24.29 -1.90 -6.50
CA VAL A 194 24.87 -3.13 -7.05
C VAL A 194 25.72 -2.64 -8.21
N GLU A 195 27.02 -2.47 -7.96
CA GLU A 195 27.97 -2.13 -8.99
C GLU A 195 27.78 -3.20 -10.06
N ALA A 196 27.72 -2.76 -11.32
CA ALA A 196 27.44 -3.61 -12.48
C ALA A 196 28.44 -4.79 -12.64
N GLU A 197 29.40 -4.90 -11.74
CA GLU A 197 30.49 -5.87 -11.71
C GLU A 197 30.15 -7.17 -10.98
N ASN A 198 29.04 -7.26 -10.21
CA ASN A 198 28.62 -8.50 -9.51
C ASN A 198 27.26 -9.05 -9.95
N LEU A 199 26.92 -8.90 -11.23
CA LEU A 199 25.78 -9.57 -11.86
C LEU A 199 26.09 -11.06 -12.09
N SER A 200 26.07 -11.84 -11.01
CA SER A 200 26.15 -13.30 -11.02
C SER A 200 25.08 -13.92 -10.08
N LEU A 201 24.68 -15.19 -10.27
CA LEU A 201 23.85 -15.89 -9.26
C LEU A 201 24.53 -15.91 -7.87
N PRO A 202 25.86 -16.12 -7.78
CA PRO A 202 26.62 -15.88 -6.54
C PRO A 202 26.50 -14.46 -5.99
N GLY A 203 26.50 -13.44 -6.86
CA GLY A 203 26.29 -12.04 -6.48
C GLY A 203 24.91 -11.79 -5.89
N LEU A 204 23.86 -12.34 -6.53
CA LEU A 204 22.49 -12.28 -6.01
C LEU A 204 22.33 -13.03 -4.68
N LYS A 205 22.98 -14.20 -4.53
CA LYS A 205 23.04 -14.90 -3.24
C LYS A 205 23.71 -14.02 -2.16
N SER A 206 24.85 -13.42 -2.48
CA SER A 206 25.59 -12.56 -1.55
C SER A 206 24.75 -11.35 -1.12
N PHE A 207 24.02 -10.77 -2.07
CA PHE A 207 23.05 -9.71 -1.81
C PHE A 207 21.94 -10.17 -0.85
N PHE A 208 21.31 -11.32 -1.10
CA PHE A 208 20.28 -11.84 -0.20
C PHE A 208 20.79 -12.17 1.21
N LEU A 209 22.03 -12.66 1.32
CA LEU A 209 22.65 -12.91 2.62
C LEU A 209 22.91 -11.61 3.38
N ALA A 210 23.31 -10.53 2.69
CA ALA A 210 23.49 -9.22 3.30
C ALA A 210 22.17 -8.59 3.78
N GLU A 211 21.10 -8.75 3.01
CA GLU A 211 19.78 -8.18 3.30
C GLU A 211 18.88 -9.09 4.16
N ARG A 212 19.36 -10.25 4.58
CA ARG A 212 18.57 -11.25 5.32
C ARG A 212 17.97 -10.69 6.60
N ASP A 213 18.78 -10.02 7.42
CA ASP A 213 18.32 -9.44 8.69
C ASP A 213 17.27 -8.34 8.46
N PHE A 214 17.41 -7.56 7.38
CA PHE A 214 16.44 -6.55 6.99
C PHE A 214 15.10 -7.20 6.60
N LEU A 215 15.12 -8.25 5.77
CA LEU A 215 13.92 -8.97 5.35
C LEU A 215 13.19 -9.64 6.51
N ILE A 216 13.91 -10.21 7.48
CA ILE A 216 13.32 -10.81 8.68
C ILE A 216 12.61 -9.74 9.52
N ARG A 217 13.29 -8.61 9.80
CA ARG A 217 12.68 -7.49 10.54
C ARG A 217 11.47 -6.92 9.82
N LEU A 218 11.48 -6.95 8.49
CA LEU A 218 10.35 -6.52 7.69
C LEU A 218 9.16 -7.47 7.91
N LEU A 219 9.35 -8.79 7.82
CA LEU A 219 8.31 -9.80 8.06
C LEU A 219 7.70 -9.72 9.47
N GLU A 220 8.49 -9.34 10.47
CA GLU A 220 8.02 -9.15 11.86
C GLU A 220 7.16 -7.89 12.04
N ASN A 221 7.08 -7.01 11.04
CA ASN A 221 6.35 -5.77 11.15
C ASN A 221 4.82 -6.01 11.13
N PRO A 222 4.09 -5.68 12.21
CA PRO A 222 2.67 -5.97 12.33
C PRO A 222 1.81 -5.22 11.30
N VAL A 223 2.32 -4.15 10.70
CA VAL A 223 1.61 -3.37 9.67
C VAL A 223 1.46 -4.17 8.36
N LEU A 224 2.27 -5.21 8.14
CA LEU A 224 2.20 -6.02 6.92
C LEU A 224 1.00 -6.95 6.86
N LEU A 225 0.51 -7.41 8.03
CA LEU A 225 -0.52 -8.44 8.13
C LEU A 225 -1.84 -8.08 7.42
N GLU A 226 -2.11 -6.78 7.22
CA GLU A 226 -3.34 -6.30 6.57
C GLU A 226 -3.21 -6.12 5.04
N HIS A 227 -2.00 -6.21 4.46
CA HIS A 227 -1.78 -5.90 3.04
C HIS A 227 -1.31 -7.11 2.23
N GLU A 228 -2.29 -7.85 1.70
CA GLU A 228 -2.09 -9.11 1.00
C GLU A 228 -1.02 -9.04 -0.10
N SER A 229 -1.07 -8.05 -1.01
CA SER A 229 -0.14 -8.02 -2.15
C SER A 229 1.33 -7.80 -1.78
N PHE A 230 1.59 -7.03 -0.72
CA PHE A 230 2.96 -6.73 -0.29
C PHE A 230 3.51 -7.87 0.57
N THR A 231 2.66 -8.48 1.39
CA THR A 231 2.99 -9.69 2.13
C THR A 231 3.31 -10.84 1.19
N GLU A 232 2.53 -11.05 0.13
CA GLU A 232 2.82 -12.07 -0.88
C GLU A 232 4.12 -11.81 -1.63
N LEU A 233 4.42 -10.54 -1.96
CA LEU A 233 5.72 -10.16 -2.51
C LEU A 233 6.86 -10.52 -1.54
N LEU A 234 6.75 -10.10 -0.28
CA LEU A 234 7.81 -10.31 0.70
C LEU A 234 8.07 -11.80 0.94
N ARG A 235 7.00 -12.62 0.99
CA ARG A 235 7.10 -14.08 1.06
C ARG A 235 7.81 -14.68 -0.14
N ALA A 236 7.49 -14.23 -1.36
CA ALA A 236 8.14 -14.72 -2.57
C ALA A 236 9.63 -14.37 -2.61
N VAL A 237 9.99 -13.14 -2.20
CA VAL A 237 11.39 -12.71 -2.12
C VAL A 237 12.15 -13.48 -1.04
N PHE A 238 11.55 -13.68 0.13
CA PHE A 238 12.15 -14.45 1.20
C PHE A 238 12.35 -15.93 0.81
N HIS A 239 11.36 -16.54 0.17
CA HIS A 239 11.46 -17.91 -0.33
C HIS A 239 12.62 -18.07 -1.33
N LEU A 240 12.75 -17.15 -2.28
CA LEU A 240 13.86 -17.12 -3.21
C LEU A 240 15.21 -16.95 -2.48
N ALA A 241 15.27 -16.05 -1.49
CA ALA A 241 16.48 -15.85 -0.68
C ALA A 241 16.89 -17.12 0.07
N GLU A 242 15.93 -17.83 0.67
CA GLU A 242 16.18 -19.10 1.35
C GLU A 242 16.67 -20.17 0.38
N GLU A 243 15.99 -20.36 -0.75
CA GLU A 243 16.37 -21.35 -1.76
C GLU A 243 17.79 -21.12 -2.28
N MET A 244 18.18 -19.85 -2.49
CA MET A 244 19.55 -19.49 -2.89
C MET A 244 20.57 -19.67 -1.76
N ALA A 245 20.19 -19.43 -0.50
CA ALA A 245 21.09 -19.59 0.63
C ALA A 245 21.56 -21.05 0.81
N TYR A 246 20.66 -22.01 0.59
CA TYR A 246 20.94 -23.44 0.70
C TYR A 246 21.79 -24.02 -0.44
N ARG A 247 21.89 -23.34 -1.59
CA ARG A 247 22.65 -23.82 -2.76
C ARG A 247 24.11 -23.37 -2.68
N GLU A 248 25.06 -24.30 -2.63
CA GLU A 248 26.49 -23.98 -2.55
C GLU A 248 27.11 -23.59 -3.91
N ASP A 249 26.73 -24.30 -4.98
CA ASP A 249 27.24 -24.09 -6.33
C ASP A 249 26.09 -23.85 -7.34
N PHE A 250 26.23 -22.81 -8.16
CA PHE A 250 25.27 -22.46 -9.21
C PHE A 250 25.72 -22.95 -10.60
N ASP A 251 27.01 -23.24 -10.79
CA ASP A 251 27.60 -23.60 -12.07
C ASP A 251 27.24 -25.04 -12.47
N THR A 252 27.04 -25.93 -11.49
CA THR A 252 26.75 -27.35 -11.71
C THR A 252 25.29 -27.76 -11.49
N LEU A 253 24.37 -26.79 -11.37
CA LEU A 253 22.95 -27.07 -11.10
C LEU A 253 22.29 -27.96 -12.17
N PRO A 254 21.54 -29.02 -11.78
CA PRO A 254 20.69 -29.77 -12.69
C PRO A 254 19.69 -28.87 -13.43
N HIS A 255 19.31 -29.27 -14.64
CA HIS A 255 18.36 -28.50 -15.46
C HIS A 255 17.01 -28.29 -14.75
N THR A 256 16.53 -29.27 -13.99
CA THR A 256 15.30 -29.18 -13.19
C THR A 256 15.39 -28.08 -12.14
N ASP A 257 16.53 -27.97 -11.46
CA ASP A 257 16.72 -27.04 -10.34
C ASP A 257 16.95 -25.61 -10.84
N ARG A 258 17.54 -25.46 -12.03
CA ARG A 258 17.60 -24.17 -12.75
C ARG A 258 16.21 -23.71 -13.19
N ALA A 259 15.40 -24.61 -13.73
CA ALA A 259 14.03 -24.29 -14.14
C ALA A 259 13.15 -23.93 -12.93
N HIS A 260 13.31 -24.62 -11.80
CA HIS A 260 12.61 -24.27 -10.54
C HIS A 260 12.99 -22.87 -10.06
N LEU A 261 14.30 -22.59 -9.94
CA LEU A 261 14.81 -21.29 -9.50
C LEU A 261 14.35 -20.16 -10.43
N ALA A 262 14.41 -20.36 -11.75
CA ALA A 262 13.89 -19.40 -12.72
C ALA A 262 12.38 -19.17 -12.53
N GLY A 263 11.62 -20.20 -12.19
CA GLY A 263 10.20 -20.11 -11.84
C GLY A 263 9.94 -19.22 -10.63
N ASP A 264 10.70 -19.37 -9.55
CA ASP A 264 10.54 -18.57 -8.34
C ASP A 264 11.06 -17.13 -8.51
N MET A 265 12.14 -16.94 -9.25
CA MET A 265 12.58 -15.61 -9.67
C MET A 265 11.50 -14.92 -10.52
N ASN A 266 10.85 -15.63 -11.46
CA ASN A 266 9.75 -15.07 -12.27
C ASN A 266 8.54 -14.69 -11.41
N ARG A 267 8.22 -15.48 -10.38
CA ARG A 267 7.16 -15.19 -9.42
C ARG A 267 7.47 -13.92 -8.63
N ALA A 268 8.67 -13.82 -8.07
CA ALA A 268 9.13 -12.64 -7.35
C ALA A 268 9.15 -11.40 -8.25
N TYR A 269 9.65 -11.54 -9.49
CA TYR A 269 9.74 -10.44 -10.45
C TYR A 269 8.35 -9.86 -10.80
N ARG A 270 7.36 -10.70 -11.08
CA ARG A 270 5.98 -10.25 -11.33
C ARG A 270 5.39 -9.44 -10.17
N LEU A 271 5.57 -9.96 -8.96
CA LEU A 271 5.07 -9.29 -7.75
C LEU A 271 5.81 -7.97 -7.49
N LEU A 272 7.14 -7.94 -7.73
CA LEU A 272 7.96 -6.74 -7.60
C LEU A 272 7.49 -5.65 -8.55
N VAL A 273 7.30 -5.95 -9.83
CA VAL A 273 6.88 -4.95 -10.83
C VAL A 273 5.49 -4.41 -10.49
N GLY A 274 4.55 -5.28 -10.14
CA GLY A 274 3.19 -4.87 -9.77
C GLY A 274 3.15 -3.98 -8.53
N GLN A 275 3.93 -4.33 -7.51
CA GLN A 275 4.04 -3.54 -6.29
C GLN A 275 4.82 -2.23 -6.53
N TRP A 276 5.85 -2.26 -7.38
CA TRP A 276 6.63 -1.07 -7.74
C TRP A 276 5.77 -0.03 -8.45
N LEU A 277 4.93 -0.43 -9.41
CA LEU A 277 3.98 0.48 -10.06
C LEU A 277 2.99 1.09 -9.05
N SER A 278 2.50 0.29 -8.11
CA SER A 278 1.58 0.76 -7.07
C SER A 278 2.28 1.73 -6.12
N TYR A 279 3.55 1.49 -5.81
CA TYR A 279 4.40 2.39 -5.04
C TYR A 279 4.68 3.70 -5.79
N MET A 280 5.02 3.65 -7.08
CA MET A 280 5.22 4.84 -7.93
C MET A 280 3.97 5.70 -8.03
N GLU A 281 2.79 5.08 -8.20
CA GLU A 281 1.51 5.79 -8.18
C GLU A 281 1.27 6.49 -6.83
N HIS A 282 1.56 5.79 -5.73
CA HIS A 282 1.43 6.35 -4.39
C HIS A 282 2.37 7.55 -4.18
N LEU A 283 3.65 7.41 -4.55
CA LEU A 283 4.63 8.47 -4.48
C LEU A 283 4.18 9.69 -5.27
N ARG A 284 3.65 9.52 -6.49
CA ARG A 284 3.19 10.68 -7.23
C ARG A 284 2.05 11.40 -6.52
N ALA A 285 1.06 10.66 -6.02
CA ALA A 285 -0.12 11.25 -5.41
C ALA A 285 0.18 11.97 -4.08
N HIS A 286 1.21 11.56 -3.33
CA HIS A 286 1.42 12.03 -1.95
C HIS A 286 2.81 12.61 -1.66
N TYR A 287 3.83 12.26 -2.46
CA TYR A 287 5.23 12.63 -2.24
C TYR A 287 5.95 13.01 -3.56
N PRO A 288 5.60 14.14 -4.21
CA PRO A 288 6.13 14.50 -5.52
C PRO A 288 7.67 14.57 -5.59
N TYR A 289 8.33 14.98 -4.51
CA TYR A 289 9.80 15.01 -4.43
C TYR A 289 10.41 13.60 -4.51
N LEU A 290 9.88 12.65 -3.72
CA LEU A 290 10.33 11.25 -3.76
C LEU A 290 9.99 10.59 -5.10
N PHE A 291 8.86 10.96 -5.70
CA PHE A 291 8.49 10.49 -7.03
C PHE A 291 9.51 10.93 -8.08
N SER A 292 9.94 12.19 -8.08
CA SER A 292 10.98 12.70 -9.00
C SER A 292 12.33 11.98 -8.80
N LEU A 293 12.70 11.67 -7.55
CA LEU A 293 13.88 10.85 -7.29
C LEU A 293 13.72 9.42 -7.84
N ALA A 294 12.58 8.79 -7.59
CA ALA A 294 12.29 7.42 -8.06
C ALA A 294 12.20 7.31 -9.60
N LEU A 295 11.78 8.37 -10.29
CA LEU A 295 11.85 8.45 -11.75
C LEU A 295 13.30 8.44 -12.25
N ARG A 296 14.18 9.21 -11.59
CA ARG A 296 15.61 9.30 -11.94
C ARG A 296 16.39 8.03 -11.63
N THR A 297 15.92 7.22 -10.69
CA THR A 297 16.53 5.94 -10.34
C THR A 297 15.74 4.73 -10.85
N ASN A 298 14.82 4.94 -11.81
CA ASN A 298 13.91 3.92 -12.35
C ASN A 298 14.70 2.64 -12.69
N PRO A 299 14.39 1.49 -12.06
CA PRO A 299 15.17 0.26 -12.23
C PRO A 299 15.02 -0.37 -13.63
N PHE A 300 14.05 0.07 -14.44
CA PHE A 300 13.87 -0.37 -15.83
C PHE A 300 14.64 0.49 -16.84
N ASP A 301 15.22 1.62 -16.43
CA ASP A 301 16.07 2.46 -17.28
C ASP A 301 17.56 2.22 -16.97
N VAL A 302 18.27 1.64 -17.93
CA VAL A 302 19.70 1.31 -17.82
C VAL A 302 20.58 2.56 -17.78
N LYS A 303 20.06 3.73 -18.19
CA LYS A 303 20.76 5.03 -18.16
C LYS A 303 20.33 5.91 -16.98
N ALA A 304 19.48 5.42 -16.09
CA ALA A 304 18.97 6.15 -14.93
C ALA A 304 20.13 6.65 -14.04
N SER A 305 20.22 7.96 -13.83
CA SER A 305 21.17 8.60 -12.92
C SER A 305 20.45 9.48 -11.90
N PRO A 306 20.80 9.41 -10.61
CA PRO A 306 20.20 10.26 -9.58
C PRO A 306 20.64 11.74 -9.69
N ILE A 307 21.74 12.02 -10.40
CA ILE A 307 22.33 13.35 -10.54
C ILE A 307 21.60 14.13 -11.63
N VAL A 308 21.10 15.33 -11.29
CA VAL A 308 20.57 16.27 -12.30
C VAL A 308 21.76 16.79 -13.11
N THR A 309 21.81 16.45 -14.39
CA THR A 309 22.77 17.03 -15.34
C THR A 309 22.04 17.96 -16.28
#